data_AF-A0A9E4CHV9-F1
#
_entry.id   AF-A0A9E4CHV9-F1
#
_cell.length_a   1.000
_cell.length_b   1.000
_cell.length_c   1.000
_cell.angle_alpha   90.00
_cell.angle_beta   90.00
_cell.angle_gamma   90.00
#
_symmetry.space_group_name_H-M   'P 1'
#
loop_
_entity.id
_entity.type
_entity.pdbx_description
1 polymer ?
#
loop_
_entity_poly.entity_id
_entity_poly.type
_entity_poly.pdbx_seq_one_letter_code
_entity_poly.pdbx_strand_id
1 'polypeptide(L)' 'LDATGLRALEDVYEQARREQTVLILSGVHAQPLSVLQRAGLLQRVGRENVCGNIDTALQRAREILDASEAEKQAE' A
#
# COMPACT_ATOMS: atom_id res chain seq x y z
N LEU A 1 -9.37 11.09 -8.12
CA LEU A 1 -9.19 11.18 -6.66
C LEU A 1 -9.24 12.64 -6.26
N ASP A 2 -10.06 12.99 -5.28
CA ASP A 2 -10.24 14.34 -4.74
C ASP A 2 -9.73 14.43 -3.29
N ALA A 3 -9.88 15.59 -2.64
CA ALA A 3 -9.38 15.81 -1.28
C ALA A 3 -10.03 14.87 -0.24
N THR A 4 -11.33 14.62 -0.37
CA THR A 4 -12.07 13.72 0.53
C THR A 4 -11.59 12.28 0.36
N GLY A 5 -11.45 11.80 -0.88
CA GLY A 5 -10.94 10.46 -1.15
C GLY A 5 -9.49 10.25 -0.68
N LEU A 6 -8.65 11.29 -0.80
CA LEU A 6 -7.30 11.25 -0.26
C LEU A 6 -7.31 11.11 1.26
N ARG A 7 -8.12 11.92 1.96
CA ARG A 7 -8.20 11.86 3.42
C ARG A 7 -8.67 10.49 3.91
N ALA A 8 -9.67 9.91 3.25
CA ALA A 8 -10.14 8.56 3.57
C ALA A 8 -9.02 7.51 3.41
N LEU A 9 -8.20 7.61 2.35
CA LEU A 9 -7.05 6.71 2.17
C LEU A 9 -5.97 6.91 3.23
N GLU A 10 -5.72 8.15 3.67
CA GLU A 10 -4.80 8.43 4.77
C GLU A 10 -5.29 7.81 6.08
N ASP A 11 -6.58 7.95 6.40
CA ASP A 11 -7.16 7.36 7.61
C ASP A 11 -7.07 5.82 7.57
N VAL A 12 -7.30 5.19 6.41
CA VAL A 12 -7.12 3.73 6.22
C VAL A 12 -5.65 3.33 6.41
N TYR A 13 -4.70 4.10 5.87
CA TYR A 13 -3.28 3.83 6.05
C TYR A 13 -2.86 3.91 7.53
N GLU A 14 -3.33 4.94 8.25
CA GLU A 14 -3.05 5.07 9.68
C GLU A 14 -3.63 3.90 10.49
N GLN A 15 -4.85 3.46 10.15
CA GLN A 15 -5.47 2.32 10.82
C GLN A 15 -4.69 1.03 10.56
N ALA A 16 -4.35 0.75 9.30
CA ALA A 16 -3.56 -0.43 8.93
C ALA A 16 -2.21 -0.45 9.67
N ARG A 17 -1.53 0.70 9.76
CA ARG A 17 -0.27 0.83 10.50
C ARG A 17 -0.44 0.55 11.99
N ARG A 18 -1.52 1.04 12.62
CA ARG A 18 -1.81 0.79 14.04
C ARG A 18 -2.07 -0.70 14.32
N GLU A 19 -2.71 -1.39 13.38
CA GLU A 19 -3.01 -2.82 13.46
C GLU A 19 -1.86 -3.71 12.96
N GLN A 20 -0.70 -3.13 12.64
CA GLN A 20 0.46 -3.86 12.07
C GLN A 20 0.11 -4.64 10.79
N THR A 21 -0.86 -4.13 10.03
CA THR A 21 -1.26 -4.67 8.74
C THR A 21 -0.63 -3.87 7.61
N VAL A 22 -0.26 -4.55 6.52
CA VAL A 22 0.33 -3.91 5.34
C VAL A 22 -0.77 -3.51 4.36
N LEU A 23 -0.79 -2.24 3.96
CA LEU A 23 -1.71 -1.70 2.95
C LEU A 23 -1.10 -1.81 1.55
N ILE A 24 -1.81 -2.47 0.64
CA ILE A 24 -1.45 -2.58 -0.79
C ILE A 24 -2.61 -1.99 -1.62
N LEU A 25 -2.31 -1.08 -2.54
CA LEU A 25 -3.29 -0.47 -3.43
C LEU A 25 -3.22 -1.11 -4.82
N SER A 26 -4.32 -1.69 -5.30
CA SER A 26 -4.43 -2.25 -6.65
C SER A 26 -5.17 -1.31 -7.62
N GLY A 27 -4.85 -1.37 -8.92
CA GLY A 27 -5.59 -0.61 -9.94
C GLY A 27 -5.29 0.89 -9.92
N VAL A 28 -4.13 1.30 -9.41
CA VAL A 28 -3.79 2.72 -9.30
C VAL A 28 -3.27 3.23 -10.66
N HIS A 29 -4.07 4.06 -11.31
CA HIS A 29 -3.74 4.68 -12.60
C HIS A 29 -3.13 6.09 -12.44
N ALA A 30 -2.75 6.72 -13.56
CA ALA A 30 -1.95 7.95 -13.57
C ALA A 30 -2.52 9.12 -12.75
N GLN A 31 -3.85 9.34 -12.78
CA GLN A 31 -4.47 10.43 -12.02
C GLN A 31 -4.41 10.19 -10.50
N PRO A 32 -4.92 9.07 -9.94
CA PRO A 32 -4.74 8.74 -8.53
C PRO A 32 -3.26 8.72 -8.08
N LEU A 33 -2.36 8.15 -8.89
CA LEU A 33 -0.93 8.07 -8.58
C LEU A 33 -0.31 9.46 -8.37
N SER A 34 -0.63 10.41 -9.25
CA SER A 34 -0.14 11.78 -9.15
C SER A 34 -0.62 12.48 -7.88
N VAL A 35 -1.87 12.21 -7.46
CA VAL A 35 -2.42 12.78 -6.21
C VAL A 35 -1.73 12.17 -4.99
N LEU A 36 -1.58 10.84 -4.95
CA LEU A 36 -0.88 10.12 -3.88
C LEU A 36 0.58 10.56 -3.74
N GLN A 37 1.26 10.82 -4.86
CA GLN A 37 2.62 11.32 -4.87
C GLN A 37 2.73 12.74 -4.31
N ARG A 38 1.85 13.65 -4.74
CA ARG A 38 1.83 15.04 -4.25
C ARG A 38 1.49 15.13 -2.77
N ALA A 39 0.62 14.24 -2.29
CA ALA A 39 0.26 14.12 -0.88
C ALA A 39 1.35 13.47 -0.01
N GLY A 40 2.39 12.89 -0.61
CA GLY A 40 3.40 12.11 0.11
C GLY A 40 2.93 10.73 0.57
N LEU A 41 1.64 10.39 0.42
CA LEU A 41 1.08 9.09 0.80
C LEU A 41 1.75 7.93 0.03
N LEU A 42 2.13 8.14 -1.23
CA LEU A 42 2.86 7.15 -2.02
C LEU A 42 4.16 6.67 -1.34
N GLN A 43 4.91 7.59 -0.72
CA GLN A 43 6.16 7.24 -0.05
C GLN A 43 5.93 6.59 1.32
N ARG A 44 4.82 6.94 1.98
CA ARG A 44 4.42 6.36 3.26
C ARG A 44 3.93 4.92 3.11
N VAL A 45 3.13 4.66 2.08
CA VAL A 45 2.64 3.32 1.71
C VAL A 45 3.78 2.45 1.16
N GLY A 46 4.75 3.06 0.48
CA GLY A 46 5.81 2.36 -0.25
C GLY A 46 5.42 2.18 -1.71
N ARG A 47 6.34 2.51 -2.62
CA ARG A 47 6.05 2.53 -4.07
C ARG A 47 5.74 1.13 -4.61
N GLU A 48 6.36 0.11 -4.03
CA GLU A 48 6.13 -1.31 -4.31
C GLU A 48 4.72 -1.79 -3.92
N ASN A 49 4.08 -1.13 -2.95
CA ASN A 49 2.74 -1.46 -2.49
C ASN A 49 1.64 -0.72 -3.29
N VAL A 50 2.01 0.00 -4.36
CA VAL A 50 1.07 0.67 -5.26
C VAL A 50 1.16 0.04 -6.64
N CYS A 51 0.17 -0.77 -6.96
CA CYS A 51 0.16 -1.65 -8.12
C CYS A 51 -0.85 -1.19 -9.18
N GLY A 52 -0.51 -1.40 -10.45
CA GLY A 52 -1.36 -1.02 -11.59
C GLY A 52 -2.57 -1.93 -11.81
N ASN A 53 -2.58 -3.14 -11.24
CA ASN A 53 -3.66 -4.12 -11.37
C ASN A 53 -3.72 -5.03 -10.13
N ILE A 54 -4.70 -5.95 -10.10
CA ILE A 54 -4.94 -6.85 -8.98
C ILE A 54 -3.91 -7.98 -8.89
N ASP A 55 -3.44 -8.50 -10.03
CA ASP A 55 -2.48 -9.61 -10.07
C ASP A 55 -1.14 -9.21 -9.45
N THR A 56 -0.63 -8.02 -9.78
CA THR A 56 0.60 -7.48 -9.19
C THR A 56 0.43 -7.20 -7.69
N ALA A 57 -0.75 -6.76 -7.25
CA ALA A 57 -1.02 -6.54 -5.82
C ALA A 57 -1.04 -7.85 -5.03
N LEU A 58 -1.63 -8.91 -5.59
CA LEU A 58 -1.62 -10.25 -4.99
C LEU A 58 -0.22 -10.86 -4.95
N GLN A 59 0.59 -10.66 -6.00
CA GLN A 59 1.99 -11.07 -5.99
C GLN A 59 2.76 -10.35 -4.88
N ARG A 60 2.59 -9.04 -4.77
CA ARG A 60 3.22 -8.25 -3.70
C ARG A 60 2.82 -8.73 -2.31
N ALA A 61 1.55 -9.05 -2.11
CA ALA A 61 1.06 -9.60 -0.84
C ALA A 61 1.76 -10.92 -0.47
N ARG A 62 2.00 -11.81 -1.45
CA ARG A 62 2.75 -13.06 -1.22
C ARG A 62 4.20 -12.78 -0.84
N GLU A 63 4.89 -11.88 -1.54
CA GLU A 63 6.28 -11.49 -1.22
C GLU A 63 6.43 -11.00 0.23
N ILE A 64 5.46 -10.22 0.72
CA ILE A 64 5.45 -9.72 2.10
C ILE A 64 5.25 -10.86 3.10
N LEU A 65 4.33 -11.79 2.80
CA LEU A 65 4.08 -12.95 3.66
C LEU A 65 5.29 -13.87 3.71
N ASP A 66 5.88 -14.20 2.57
CA ASP A 66 7.06 -15.06 2.46
C ASP A 66 8.26 -14.44 3.23
N ALA A 67 8.44 -13.11 3.13
CA ALA A 67 9.47 -12.40 3.90
C ALA A 67 9.20 -12.47 5.40
N SER A 68 7.96 -12.27 5.83
CA SER A 68 7.59 -12.35 7.25
C SER A 68 7.73 -13.78 7.82
N GLU A 69 7.47 -14.82 7.01
CA GLU A 69 7.67 -16.21 7.42
C GLU A 69 9.15 -16.56 7.53
N ALA A 70 10.00 -16.04 6.64
CA ALA A 70 11.44 -16.24 6.71
C ALA A 70 12.06 -15.61 7.97
N GLU A 71 11.59 -14.41 8.37
CA GLU A 71 12.01 -13.76 9.61
C GLU A 71 11.59 -14.57 10.85
N LYS A 72 10.36 -15.10 10.88
CA LYS A 72 9.86 -15.93 11.99
C LYS A 72 10.55 -17.29 12.13
N GLN A 73 11.13 -17.84 11.06
CA GLN A 73 11.86 -19.11 11.08
C GLN A 73 13.33 -18.95 11.47
N ALA A 74 13.85 -17.72 11.46
CA ALA A 74 15.23 -17.42 11.83
C ALA A 74 15.42 -17.07 13.33
N GLU A 75 14.32 -16.81 14.06
CA GLU A 75 14.26 -16.65 15.52
C GLU A 75 14.02 -17.98 16.25
#